data_AF-A0A644Z6Z0-F1
#
_entry.id   AF-A0A644Z6Z0-F1
#
_cell.length_a   1.000
_cell.length_b   1.000
_cell.length_c   1.000
_cell.angle_alpha   90.00
_cell.angle_beta   90.00
_cell.angle_gamma   90.00
#
_symmetry.space_group_name_H-M   'P 1'
#
loop_
_entity.id
_entity.type
_entity.pdbx_description
1 polymer ?
#
loop_
_entity_poly.entity_id
_entity_poly.type
_entity_poly.pdbx_seq_one_letter_code
_entity_poly.pdbx_strand_id
1 'polypeptide(L)'
;MIFNALIVATIAFAYFASTKLGGVNIFTESDIVDLFFKSTVNILAPFIVVLVSKVITEEFSNGGMKIYLINPISRNEVLIGKSIFIFINVLISMVIQLLLSLITVCVLLQIPSLGFVVDTTLKYLVTLIPVIGLILIFTIPGFIMNTSRNAISGGFVLIAAFNIVASFYEKLNPYSIMYVIKNIALSNQGLINNSLISLGYIVIGFIISSYVFSNKEIN
;
A
#
# COMPACT_ATOMS: atom_id res chain seq x y z
N MET A 1 13.12 7.21 1.58
CA MET A 1 14.34 6.60 2.15
C MET A 1 14.03 5.71 3.36
N ILE A 2 13.40 6.23 4.43
CA ILE A 2 13.08 5.44 5.64
C ILE A 2 12.21 4.20 5.34
N PHE A 3 11.21 4.33 4.47
CA PHE A 3 10.35 3.20 4.09
C PHE A 3 11.13 2.04 3.45
N ASN A 4 12.01 2.34 2.49
CA ASN A 4 12.85 1.32 1.86
C ASN A 4 13.84 0.71 2.85
N ALA A 5 14.37 1.51 3.79
CA ALA A 5 15.22 0.99 4.86
C ALA A 5 14.45 0.05 5.81
N LEU A 6 13.19 0.36 6.12
CA LEU A 6 12.33 -0.50 6.93
C LEU A 6 12.06 -1.84 6.22
N ILE A 7 11.81 -1.80 4.91
CA ILE A 7 11.61 -3.00 4.09
C ILE A 7 12.88 -3.86 4.09
N VAL A 8 14.04 -3.27 3.83
CA VAL A 8 15.34 -3.97 3.87
C VAL A 8 15.61 -4.56 5.25
N ALA A 9 15.28 -3.84 6.33
CA ALA A 9 15.40 -4.37 7.69
C ALA A 9 14.50 -5.59 7.91
N THR A 10 13.22 -5.53 7.52
CA THR A 10 12.32 -6.69 7.61
C THR A 10 12.81 -7.88 6.79
N ILE A 11 13.39 -7.63 5.61
CA ILE A 11 13.97 -8.69 4.76
C ILE A 11 15.17 -9.32 5.47
N ALA A 12 16.08 -8.51 6.03
CA ALA A 12 17.24 -9.01 6.75
C ALA A 12 16.83 -9.85 7.97
N PHE A 13 15.83 -9.40 8.73
CA PHE A 13 15.27 -10.18 9.85
C PHE A 13 14.62 -11.48 9.38
N ALA A 14 13.81 -11.44 8.30
CA ALA A 14 13.17 -12.63 7.76
C ALA A 14 14.20 -13.63 7.24
N TYR A 15 15.22 -13.17 6.51
CA TYR A 15 16.33 -13.99 6.03
C TYR A 15 17.11 -14.63 7.19
N PHE A 16 17.44 -13.86 8.23
CA PHE A 16 18.09 -14.37 9.42
C PHE A 16 17.26 -15.44 10.13
N ALA A 17 15.95 -15.20 10.31
CA ALA A 17 15.05 -16.16 10.92
C ALA A 17 14.98 -17.46 10.11
N SER A 18 14.83 -17.38 8.79
CA SER A 18 14.77 -18.54 7.90
C SER A 18 16.06 -19.39 7.94
N THR A 19 17.22 -18.74 7.95
CA THR A 19 18.52 -19.44 7.92
C THR A 19 18.95 -19.98 9.29
N LYS A 20 18.74 -19.22 10.37
CA LYS A 20 19.23 -19.59 11.70
C LYS A 20 18.21 -20.34 12.55
N LEU A 21 16.91 -20.06 12.38
CA LEU A 21 15.85 -20.72 13.15
C LEU A 21 15.14 -21.81 12.34
N GLY A 22 14.96 -21.58 11.03
CA GLY A 22 14.24 -22.50 10.13
C GLY A 22 15.09 -23.61 9.51
N GLY A 23 16.42 -23.55 9.61
CA GLY A 23 17.32 -24.54 9.02
C GLY A 23 17.33 -24.57 7.49
N VAL A 24 16.87 -23.49 6.82
CA VAL A 24 16.90 -23.38 5.36
C VAL A 24 18.34 -23.17 4.91
N ASN A 25 18.93 -24.17 4.25
CA ASN A 25 20.33 -24.16 3.83
C ASN A 25 20.56 -23.54 2.45
N ILE A 26 19.54 -23.51 1.57
CA ILE A 26 19.63 -22.97 0.20
C ILE A 26 18.32 -22.24 -0.11
N PHE A 27 18.40 -20.99 -0.57
CA PHE A 27 17.25 -20.25 -1.10
C PHE A 27 17.16 -20.42 -2.60
N THR A 28 15.93 -20.52 -3.12
CA THR A 28 15.66 -20.43 -4.55
C THR A 28 15.42 -18.97 -4.98
N GLU A 29 15.41 -18.71 -6.29
CA GLU A 29 15.10 -17.39 -6.84
C GLU A 29 13.72 -16.89 -6.36
N SER A 30 12.72 -17.78 -6.34
CA SER A 30 11.37 -17.45 -5.86
C SER A 30 11.33 -17.12 -4.38
N ASP A 31 12.12 -17.79 -3.55
CA ASP A 31 12.13 -17.53 -2.10
C ASP A 31 12.65 -16.12 -1.79
N ILE A 32 13.70 -15.70 -2.49
CA ILE A 32 14.28 -14.36 -2.33
C ILE A 32 13.25 -13.31 -2.75
N VAL A 33 12.67 -13.43 -3.94
CA VAL A 33 11.67 -12.45 -4.42
C VAL A 33 10.43 -12.43 -3.53
N ASP A 34 9.95 -13.58 -3.06
CA ASP A 34 8.79 -13.64 -2.18
C ASP A 34 9.08 -13.02 -0.80
N LEU A 35 10.32 -13.08 -0.29
CA LEU A 35 10.72 -12.37 0.92
C LEU A 35 10.62 -10.84 0.74
N PHE A 36 11.11 -10.32 -0.37
CA PHE A 36 10.99 -8.89 -0.72
C PHE A 36 9.53 -8.50 -0.90
N PHE A 37 8.77 -9.29 -1.63
CA PHE A 37 7.36 -9.02 -1.91
C PHE A 37 6.51 -9.02 -0.63
N LYS A 38 6.61 -10.06 0.19
CA LYS A 38 5.87 -10.15 1.47
C LYS A 38 6.25 -9.01 2.42
N SER A 39 7.53 -8.66 2.51
CA SER A 39 7.98 -7.53 3.33
C SER A 39 7.42 -6.20 2.82
N THR A 40 7.45 -5.98 1.51
CA THR A 40 6.88 -4.80 0.86
C THR A 40 5.39 -4.67 1.17
N VAL A 41 4.62 -5.73 0.94
CA VAL A 41 3.17 -5.75 1.18
C VAL A 41 2.81 -5.47 2.65
N ASN A 42 3.57 -6.03 3.60
CA ASN A 42 3.29 -5.84 5.02
C ASN A 42 3.48 -4.38 5.48
N ILE A 43 4.43 -3.65 4.91
CA ILE A 43 4.72 -2.27 5.30
C ILE A 43 3.92 -1.27 4.44
N LEU A 44 3.37 -1.71 3.30
CA LEU A 44 2.66 -0.88 2.33
C LEU A 44 1.50 -0.08 2.95
N ALA A 45 0.60 -0.75 3.68
CA ALA A 45 -0.55 -0.09 4.29
C ALA A 45 -0.15 0.95 5.36
N PRO A 46 0.73 0.64 6.34
CA PRO A 46 1.30 1.65 7.24
C PRO A 46 1.94 2.84 6.52
N PHE A 47 2.66 2.60 5.43
CA PHE A 47 3.31 3.65 4.67
C PHE A 47 2.33 4.56 3.95
N ILE A 48 1.30 3.99 3.33
CA ILE A 48 0.22 4.77 2.72
C ILE A 48 -0.46 5.63 3.79
N VAL A 49 -0.76 5.10 4.99
CA VAL A 49 -1.34 5.88 6.10
C VAL A 49 -0.49 7.11 6.42
N VAL A 50 0.83 6.94 6.57
CA VAL A 50 1.73 8.04 6.88
C VAL A 50 1.79 9.06 5.73
N LEU A 51 1.91 8.60 4.49
CA LEU A 51 1.95 9.47 3.32
C LEU A 51 0.67 10.28 3.17
N VAL A 52 -0.49 9.62 3.22
CA VAL A 52 -1.80 10.25 3.12
C VAL A 52 -1.98 11.28 4.21
N SER A 53 -1.68 10.91 5.45
CA SER A 53 -1.80 11.81 6.60
C SER A 53 -0.93 13.05 6.38
N LYS A 54 0.32 12.87 5.95
CA LYS A 54 1.23 13.99 5.69
C LYS A 54 0.74 14.89 4.55
N VAL A 55 0.48 14.30 3.39
CA VAL A 55 0.11 15.01 2.15
C VAL A 55 -1.22 15.77 2.28
N ILE A 56 -2.18 15.22 3.05
CA ILE A 56 -3.49 15.85 3.23
C ILE A 56 -3.44 16.83 4.40
N THR A 57 -3.05 16.40 5.60
CA THR A 57 -3.22 17.24 6.80
C THR A 57 -2.22 18.39 6.89
N GLU A 58 -1.02 18.29 6.29
CA GLU A 58 -0.08 19.43 6.26
C GLU A 58 -0.64 20.59 5.44
N GLU A 59 -1.40 20.30 4.38
CA GLU A 59 -2.07 21.33 3.57
C GLU A 59 -3.20 22.02 4.33
N PHE A 60 -3.90 21.29 5.20
CA PHE A 60 -4.88 21.90 6.10
C PHE A 60 -4.20 22.73 7.18
N SER A 61 -3.15 22.21 7.82
CA SER A 61 -2.46 22.92 8.91
C SER A 61 -1.76 24.19 8.43
N ASN A 62 -1.22 24.19 7.21
CA ASN A 62 -0.51 25.32 6.63
C ASN A 62 -1.44 26.28 5.86
N GLY A 63 -2.75 26.01 5.83
CA GLY A 63 -3.73 26.82 5.09
C GLY A 63 -3.67 26.66 3.56
N GLY A 64 -2.81 25.79 3.02
CA GLY A 64 -2.71 25.53 1.58
C GLY A 64 -4.03 25.06 0.96
N MET A 65 -4.82 24.28 1.70
CA MET A 65 -6.14 23.81 1.23
C MET A 65 -7.11 24.96 0.92
N LYS A 66 -7.06 26.06 1.68
CA LYS A 66 -7.86 27.27 1.39
C LYS A 66 -7.43 27.90 0.07
N ILE A 67 -6.12 28.01 -0.15
CA ILE A 67 -5.56 28.63 -1.36
C ILE A 67 -5.99 27.85 -2.61
N TYR A 68 -5.97 26.51 -2.55
CA TYR A 68 -6.43 25.68 -3.67
C TYR A 68 -7.90 25.89 -4.04
N LEU A 69 -8.74 26.18 -3.05
CA LEU A 69 -10.19 26.29 -3.23
C LEU A 69 -10.68 27.73 -3.49
N ILE A 70 -9.78 28.72 -3.39
CA ILE A 70 -10.04 30.09 -3.88
C ILE A 70 -9.93 30.13 -5.42
N ASN A 71 -9.07 29.29 -5.99
CA ASN A 71 -9.02 29.06 -7.42
C ASN A 71 -10.23 28.22 -7.87
N PRO A 72 -10.63 28.25 -9.16
CA PRO A 72 -11.77 27.48 -9.68
C PRO A 72 -11.47 25.97 -9.79
N ILE A 73 -10.76 25.40 -8.81
CA ILE A 73 -10.44 23.99 -8.69
C ILE A 73 -11.48 23.35 -7.77
N SER A 74 -12.14 22.32 -8.26
CA SER A 74 -13.12 21.56 -7.49
C SER A 74 -12.44 20.70 -6.41
N ARG A 75 -13.17 20.44 -5.30
CA ARG A 75 -12.70 19.53 -4.24
C ARG A 75 -12.35 18.13 -4.77
N ASN A 76 -13.06 17.66 -5.80
CA ASN A 76 -12.77 16.35 -6.41
C ASN A 76 -11.46 16.36 -7.21
N GLU A 77 -11.14 17.45 -7.90
CA GLU A 77 -9.84 17.58 -8.58
C GLU A 77 -8.68 17.59 -7.57
N VAL A 78 -8.84 18.26 -6.43
CA VAL A 78 -7.85 18.21 -5.35
C VAL A 78 -7.69 16.79 -4.81
N LEU A 79 -8.80 16.07 -4.55
CA LEU A 79 -8.77 14.67 -4.11
C LEU A 79 -8.01 13.78 -5.10
N ILE A 80 -8.32 13.90 -6.40
CA ILE A 80 -7.67 13.13 -7.46
C ILE A 80 -6.18 13.47 -7.53
N GLY A 81 -5.83 14.77 -7.54
CA GLY A 81 -4.45 15.23 -7.62
C GLY A 81 -3.60 14.73 -6.45
N LYS A 82 -4.11 14.82 -5.21
CA LYS A 82 -3.41 14.31 -4.03
C LYS A 82 -3.30 12.78 -4.05
N SER A 83 -4.35 12.08 -4.49
CA SER A 83 -4.33 10.61 -4.62
C SER A 83 -3.31 10.14 -5.66
N ILE A 84 -3.21 10.82 -6.81
CA ILE A 84 -2.19 10.55 -7.84
C ILE A 84 -0.78 10.80 -7.28
N PHE A 85 -0.57 11.90 -6.57
CA PHE A 85 0.73 12.19 -5.95
C PHE A 85 1.16 11.09 -4.98
N ILE A 86 0.25 10.61 -4.12
CA ILE A 86 0.51 9.50 -3.20
C ILE A 86 0.78 8.21 -3.96
N PHE A 87 0.00 7.91 -5.01
CA PHE A 87 0.19 6.73 -5.86
C PHE A 87 1.58 6.71 -6.51
N ILE A 88 2.05 7.84 -7.05
CA ILE A 88 3.40 7.94 -7.64
C ILE A 88 4.48 7.64 -6.59
N ASN A 89 4.34 8.16 -5.36
CA ASN A 89 5.30 7.88 -4.29
C ASN A 89 5.35 6.40 -3.89
N VAL A 90 4.20 5.73 -3.87
CA VAL A 90 4.11 4.28 -3.62
C VAL A 90 4.70 3.50 -4.79
N LEU A 91 4.39 3.89 -6.04
CA LEU A 91 4.92 3.28 -7.25
C LEU A 91 6.45 3.32 -7.29
N ILE A 92 7.05 4.48 -7.02
CA ILE A 92 8.52 4.63 -6.95
C ILE A 92 9.11 3.68 -5.91
N SER A 93 8.46 3.58 -4.73
CA SER A 93 8.94 2.69 -3.67
C SER A 93 8.86 1.22 -4.10
N MET A 94 7.76 0.80 -4.74
CA MET A 94 7.60 -0.56 -5.26
C MET A 94 8.61 -0.89 -6.37
N VAL A 95 8.89 0.05 -7.28
CA VAL A 95 9.92 -0.11 -8.32
C VAL A 95 11.30 -0.30 -7.69
N ILE A 96 11.64 0.48 -6.66
CA ILE A 96 12.92 0.31 -5.95
C ILE A 96 13.00 -1.09 -5.32
N GLN A 97 11.93 -1.58 -4.69
CA GLN A 97 11.92 -2.92 -4.09
C GLN A 97 12.01 -4.03 -5.14
N LEU A 98 11.35 -3.88 -6.28
CA LEU A 98 11.48 -4.78 -7.41
C LEU A 98 12.94 -4.86 -7.88
N LEU A 99 13.58 -3.72 -8.11
CA LEU A 99 14.99 -3.67 -8.53
C LEU A 99 15.92 -4.29 -7.49
N LEU A 100 15.74 -3.96 -6.20
CA LEU A 100 16.55 -4.55 -5.12
C LEU A 100 16.36 -6.07 -5.04
N SER A 101 15.14 -6.58 -5.24
CA SER A 101 14.88 -8.02 -5.24
C SER A 101 15.63 -8.73 -6.37
N LEU A 102 15.60 -8.18 -7.59
CA LEU A 102 16.30 -8.74 -8.74
C LEU A 102 17.82 -8.65 -8.59
N ILE A 103 18.34 -7.51 -8.11
CA ILE A 103 19.77 -7.36 -7.80
C ILE A 103 20.21 -8.41 -6.78
N THR A 104 19.40 -8.63 -5.72
CA THR A 104 19.72 -9.62 -4.68
C THR A 104 19.77 -11.04 -5.24
N VAL A 105 18.84 -11.40 -6.12
CA VAL A 105 18.88 -12.70 -6.83
C VAL A 105 20.18 -12.84 -7.64
N CYS A 106 20.55 -11.81 -8.40
CA CYS A 106 21.80 -11.81 -9.19
C CYS A 106 23.05 -11.95 -8.32
N VAL A 107 23.08 -11.33 -7.14
CA VAL A 107 24.24 -11.38 -6.23
C VAL A 107 24.35 -12.73 -5.50
N LEU A 108 23.23 -13.29 -5.04
CA LEU A 108 23.24 -14.47 -4.18
C LEU A 108 23.18 -15.81 -4.93
N LEU A 109 22.62 -15.83 -6.14
CA LEU A 109 22.40 -17.06 -6.90
C LEU A 109 23.05 -17.01 -8.28
N GLN A 110 22.35 -16.42 -9.24
CA GLN A 110 22.72 -16.39 -10.65
C GLN A 110 21.86 -15.38 -11.40
N ILE A 111 22.16 -15.14 -12.68
CA ILE A 111 21.34 -14.28 -13.54
C ILE A 111 19.95 -14.92 -13.71
N PRO A 112 18.86 -14.24 -13.30
CA PRO A 112 17.52 -14.80 -13.37
C PRO A 112 17.07 -15.01 -14.81
N SER A 113 16.26 -16.04 -15.03
CA SER A 113 15.64 -16.28 -16.34
C SER A 113 14.67 -15.16 -16.72
N LEU A 114 14.51 -14.90 -18.03
CA LEU A 114 13.58 -13.88 -18.52
C LEU A 114 12.14 -14.13 -18.04
N GLY A 115 11.70 -15.39 -18.03
CA GLY A 115 10.37 -15.76 -17.53
C GLY A 115 10.17 -15.37 -16.07
N PHE A 116 11.17 -15.61 -15.23
CA PHE A 116 11.14 -15.23 -13.82
C PHE A 116 11.06 -13.71 -13.62
N VAL A 117 11.79 -12.93 -14.42
CA VAL A 117 11.74 -11.46 -14.37
C VAL A 117 10.35 -10.95 -14.76
N VAL A 118 9.75 -11.52 -15.81
CA VAL A 118 8.40 -11.16 -16.26
C VAL A 118 7.36 -11.48 -15.18
N ASP A 119 7.38 -12.69 -14.62
CA ASP A 119 6.45 -13.11 -13.56
C ASP A 119 6.57 -12.21 -12.32
N THR A 120 7.81 -11.92 -11.91
CA THR A 120 8.08 -11.03 -10.77
C THR A 120 7.55 -9.62 -11.03
N THR A 121 7.76 -9.09 -12.23
CA THR A 121 7.26 -7.76 -12.62
C THR A 121 5.73 -7.71 -12.61
N LEU A 122 5.07 -8.76 -13.13
CA LEU A 122 3.62 -8.89 -13.12
C LEU A 122 3.06 -8.93 -11.69
N LYS A 123 3.70 -9.65 -10.76
CA LYS A 123 3.31 -9.66 -9.34
C LYS A 123 3.24 -8.25 -8.74
N TYR A 124 4.26 -7.42 -8.97
CA TYR A 124 4.27 -6.03 -8.50
C TYR A 124 3.23 -5.16 -9.20
N LEU A 125 3.05 -5.32 -10.52
CA LEU A 125 2.07 -4.56 -11.30
C LEU A 125 0.63 -4.81 -10.85
N VAL A 126 0.23 -6.07 -10.70
CA VAL A 126 -1.15 -6.42 -10.31
C VAL A 126 -1.47 -5.90 -8.90
N THR A 127 -0.47 -5.83 -8.02
CA THR A 127 -0.60 -5.28 -6.66
C THR A 127 -0.95 -3.77 -6.65
N LEU A 128 -0.71 -3.04 -7.74
CA LEU A 128 -1.06 -1.61 -7.83
C LEU A 128 -2.58 -1.37 -7.81
N ILE A 129 -3.39 -2.33 -8.25
CA ILE A 129 -4.86 -2.20 -8.30
C ILE A 129 -5.43 -2.00 -6.89
N PRO A 130 -5.22 -2.92 -5.93
CA PRO A 130 -5.71 -2.71 -4.57
C PRO A 130 -5.01 -1.57 -3.83
N VAL A 131 -3.80 -1.16 -4.23
CA VAL A 131 -3.12 0.01 -3.66
C VAL A 131 -3.89 1.30 -3.89
N ILE A 132 -4.49 1.48 -5.07
CA ILE A 132 -5.32 2.66 -5.36
C ILE A 132 -6.53 2.68 -4.42
N GLY A 133 -7.20 1.53 -4.25
CA GLY A 133 -8.32 1.40 -3.31
C GLY A 133 -7.90 1.75 -1.88
N LEU A 134 -6.73 1.30 -1.46
CA LEU A 134 -6.18 1.62 -0.15
C LEU A 134 -5.91 3.11 0.07
N ILE A 135 -5.30 3.78 -0.92
CA ILE A 135 -5.03 5.21 -0.86
C ILE A 135 -6.35 5.95 -0.60
N LEU A 136 -7.40 5.63 -1.36
CA LEU A 136 -8.72 6.25 -1.24
C LEU A 136 -9.41 5.96 0.10
N ILE A 137 -9.25 4.76 0.67
CA ILE A 137 -9.78 4.46 2.01
C ILE A 137 -9.03 5.26 3.07
N PHE A 138 -7.71 5.32 2.99
CA PHE A 138 -6.90 6.02 3.99
C PHE A 138 -6.94 7.54 3.85
N THR A 139 -7.42 8.10 2.73
CA THR A 139 -7.70 9.55 2.65
C THR A 139 -8.84 9.97 3.56
N ILE A 140 -9.77 9.07 3.89
CA ILE A 140 -10.91 9.34 4.79
C ILE A 140 -10.44 9.88 6.15
N PRO A 141 -9.63 9.16 6.95
CA PRO A 141 -9.11 9.71 8.21
C PRO A 141 -8.23 10.95 7.99
N GLY A 142 -7.52 11.03 6.86
CA GLY A 142 -6.74 12.21 6.47
C GLY A 142 -7.59 13.46 6.31
N PHE A 143 -8.80 13.33 5.74
CA PHE A 143 -9.75 14.41 5.66
C PHE A 143 -10.47 14.65 6.96
N ILE A 144 -10.88 13.63 7.73
CA ILE A 144 -11.64 13.85 8.97
C ILE A 144 -10.79 14.59 10.01
N MET A 145 -9.53 14.19 10.17
CA MET A 145 -8.67 14.69 11.24
C MET A 145 -8.05 16.05 10.90
N ASN A 146 -7.71 16.83 11.92
CA ASN A 146 -7.13 18.17 11.77
C ASN A 146 -5.60 18.20 11.88
N THR A 147 -4.99 17.11 12.34
CA THR A 147 -3.54 17.00 12.51
C THR A 147 -3.03 15.69 11.91
N SER A 148 -1.79 15.73 11.41
CA SER A 148 -1.12 14.56 10.84
C SER A 148 -1.04 13.40 11.83
N ARG A 149 -0.73 13.71 13.10
CA ARG A 149 -0.66 12.70 14.17
C ARG A 149 -1.99 11.97 14.35
N ASN A 150 -3.12 12.69 14.39
CA ASN A 150 -4.43 12.08 14.58
C ASN A 150 -4.87 11.30 13.33
N ALA A 151 -4.55 11.80 12.13
CA ALA A 151 -4.78 11.08 10.88
C ALA A 151 -3.98 9.76 10.83
N ILE A 152 -2.72 9.78 11.27
CA ILE A 152 -1.87 8.59 11.37
C ILE A 152 -2.50 7.59 12.34
N SER A 153 -2.86 8.03 13.55
CA SER A 153 -3.51 7.17 14.54
C SER A 153 -4.82 6.59 14.01
N GLY A 154 -5.66 7.39 13.34
CA GLY A 154 -6.91 6.94 12.73
C GLY A 154 -6.68 5.91 11.62
N GLY A 155 -5.68 6.09 10.78
CA GLY A 155 -5.31 5.11 9.75
C GLY A 155 -4.82 3.79 10.34
N PHE A 156 -4.00 3.82 11.39
CA PHE A 156 -3.58 2.59 12.10
C PHE A 156 -4.74 1.89 12.79
N VAL A 157 -5.68 2.65 13.38
CA VAL A 157 -6.91 2.09 13.95
C VAL A 157 -7.74 1.42 12.86
N LEU A 158 -7.87 2.00 11.67
CA LEU A 158 -8.55 1.38 10.53
C LEU A 158 -7.88 0.07 10.10
N ILE A 159 -6.55 0.03 10.01
CA ILE A 159 -5.81 -1.21 9.71
C ILE A 159 -6.11 -2.29 10.77
N ALA A 160 -6.04 -1.93 12.05
CA ALA A 160 -6.33 -2.85 13.14
C ALA A 160 -7.79 -3.33 13.11
N ALA A 161 -8.74 -2.42 12.88
CA ALA A 161 -10.17 -2.74 12.77
C ALA A 161 -10.44 -3.73 11.63
N PHE A 162 -9.84 -3.54 10.44
CA PHE A 162 -9.97 -4.49 9.34
C PHE A 162 -9.46 -5.89 9.72
N ASN A 163 -8.33 -5.97 10.41
CA ASN A 163 -7.76 -7.26 10.84
C ASN A 163 -8.63 -7.94 11.91
N ILE A 164 -9.11 -7.18 12.90
CA ILE A 164 -9.93 -7.70 14.00
C ILE A 164 -11.30 -8.17 13.47
N VAL A 165 -11.95 -7.37 12.62
CA VAL A 165 -13.24 -7.75 12.03
C VAL A 165 -13.08 -9.01 11.18
N ALA A 166 -12.00 -9.10 10.39
CA ALA A 166 -11.71 -10.29 9.58
C ALA A 166 -11.44 -11.55 10.45
N SER A 167 -10.85 -11.40 11.64
CA SER A 167 -10.63 -12.55 12.53
C SER A 167 -11.91 -13.09 13.19
N PHE A 168 -12.90 -12.22 13.45
CA PHE A 168 -14.19 -12.66 14.00
C PHE A 168 -15.13 -13.23 12.93
N TYR A 169 -14.96 -12.82 11.67
CA TYR A 169 -15.81 -13.22 10.56
C TYR A 169 -14.97 -13.77 9.41
N GLU A 170 -14.56 -15.04 9.51
CA GLU A 170 -13.70 -15.70 8.51
C GLU A 170 -14.26 -15.61 7.09
N LYS A 171 -15.60 -15.64 6.93
CA LYS A 171 -16.28 -15.48 5.63
C LYS A 171 -16.07 -14.10 4.99
N LEU A 172 -15.76 -13.07 5.78
CA LEU A 172 -15.47 -11.71 5.30
C LEU A 172 -13.98 -11.51 4.98
N ASN A 173 -13.10 -12.38 5.48
CA ASN A 173 -11.66 -12.24 5.30
C ASN A 173 -11.24 -12.15 3.81
N PRO A 174 -11.76 -12.98 2.88
CA PRO A 174 -11.42 -12.87 1.45
C PRO A 174 -11.79 -11.52 0.81
N TYR A 175 -12.74 -10.81 1.40
CA TYR A 175 -13.23 -9.52 0.90
C TYR A 175 -12.50 -8.33 1.52
N SER A 176 -11.63 -8.52 2.52
CA SER A 176 -10.85 -7.43 3.10
C SER A 176 -9.79 -6.93 2.13
N ILE A 177 -9.69 -5.61 1.91
CA ILE A 177 -8.64 -5.01 1.09
C ILE A 177 -7.22 -5.39 1.57
N MET A 178 -7.03 -5.62 2.88
CA MET A 178 -5.77 -6.12 3.45
C MET A 178 -5.45 -7.54 3.01
N TYR A 179 -6.47 -8.40 2.97
CA TYR A 179 -6.34 -9.78 2.49
C TYR A 179 -6.06 -9.78 0.98
N VAL A 180 -6.79 -8.97 0.21
CA VAL A 180 -6.65 -8.86 -1.24
C VAL A 180 -5.21 -8.49 -1.61
N ILE A 181 -4.62 -7.47 -0.98
CA ILE A 181 -3.22 -7.07 -1.27
C ILE A 181 -2.23 -8.20 -1.00
N LYS A 182 -2.42 -8.96 0.09
CA LYS A 182 -1.53 -10.08 0.44
C LYS A 182 -1.63 -11.24 -0.53
N ASN A 183 -2.79 -11.45 -1.16
CA ASN A 183 -3.07 -12.66 -1.93
C ASN A 183 -3.15 -12.42 -3.45
N ILE A 184 -3.25 -11.18 -3.92
CA ILE A 184 -3.47 -10.89 -5.35
C ILE A 184 -2.35 -11.40 -6.25
N ALA A 185 -1.11 -11.47 -5.73
CA ALA A 185 0.06 -11.91 -6.47
C ALA A 185 0.47 -13.37 -6.17
N LEU A 186 -0.27 -14.09 -5.31
CA LEU A 186 0.07 -15.46 -4.90
C LEU A 186 -0.64 -16.55 -5.70
N SER A 187 -1.79 -16.25 -6.34
CA SER A 187 -2.54 -17.25 -7.11
C SER A 187 -3.31 -16.65 -8.28
N ASN A 188 -3.09 -17.21 -9.47
CA ASN A 188 -3.83 -16.84 -10.69
C ASN A 188 -5.34 -17.13 -10.58
N GLN A 189 -5.74 -18.14 -9.80
CA GLN A 189 -7.15 -18.51 -9.63
C GLN A 189 -7.95 -17.43 -8.88
N GLY A 190 -7.30 -16.58 -8.09
CA GLY A 190 -7.93 -15.50 -7.34
C GLY A 190 -7.82 -14.12 -8.00
N LEU A 191 -7.06 -13.97 -9.08
CA LEU A 191 -6.68 -12.66 -9.62
C LEU A 191 -7.90 -11.85 -10.07
N ILE A 192 -8.84 -12.48 -10.78
CA ILE A 192 -10.06 -11.82 -11.27
C ILE A 192 -10.92 -11.35 -10.07
N ASN A 193 -11.19 -12.24 -9.12
CA ASN A 193 -12.02 -11.92 -7.97
C ASN A 193 -11.40 -10.81 -7.09
N ASN A 194 -10.10 -10.93 -6.82
CA ASN A 194 -9.34 -9.92 -6.07
C ASN A 194 -9.31 -8.57 -6.78
N SER A 195 -9.22 -8.55 -8.10
CA SER A 195 -9.29 -7.32 -8.90
C SER A 195 -10.68 -6.70 -8.84
N LEU A 196 -11.76 -7.49 -8.94
CA LEU A 196 -13.13 -7.00 -8.81
C LEU A 196 -13.41 -6.41 -7.42
N ILE A 197 -12.97 -7.08 -6.36
CA ILE A 197 -13.06 -6.57 -4.99
C ILE A 197 -12.30 -5.23 -4.86
N SER A 198 -11.10 -5.15 -5.43
CA SER A 198 -10.29 -3.92 -5.43
C SER A 198 -10.99 -2.77 -6.14
N LEU A 199 -11.62 -3.02 -7.29
CA LEU A 199 -12.42 -2.02 -8.01
C LEU A 199 -13.60 -1.53 -7.16
N GLY A 200 -14.27 -2.43 -6.43
CA GLY A 200 -15.31 -2.06 -5.47
C GLY A 200 -14.78 -1.08 -4.41
N TYR A 201 -13.61 -1.36 -3.83
CA TYR A 201 -12.97 -0.45 -2.87
C TYR A 201 -12.54 0.89 -3.47
N ILE A 202 -12.13 0.92 -4.75
CA ILE A 202 -11.82 2.17 -5.44
C ILE A 202 -13.08 3.03 -5.55
N VAL A 203 -14.19 2.45 -6.02
CA VAL A 203 -15.45 3.18 -6.20
C VAL A 203 -16.00 3.66 -4.85
N ILE A 204 -16.11 2.76 -3.86
CA ILE A 204 -16.64 3.10 -2.52
C ILE A 204 -15.72 4.08 -1.82
N GLY A 205 -14.40 3.86 -1.85
CA GLY A 205 -13.41 4.75 -1.26
C GLY A 205 -13.47 6.15 -1.87
N PHE A 206 -13.61 6.26 -3.19
CA PHE A 206 -13.77 7.55 -3.87
C PHE A 206 -15.06 8.26 -3.45
N ILE A 207 -16.21 7.57 -3.45
CA ILE A 207 -17.50 8.16 -3.07
C ILE A 207 -17.46 8.67 -1.62
N ILE A 208 -16.98 7.84 -0.68
CA ILE A 208 -16.93 8.21 0.74
C ILE A 208 -15.93 9.35 0.96
N SER A 209 -14.72 9.26 0.41
CA SER A 209 -13.71 10.32 0.57
C SER A 209 -14.16 11.65 -0.05
N SER A 210 -14.80 11.61 -1.22
CA SER A 210 -15.39 12.79 -1.87
C SER A 210 -16.52 13.41 -1.03
N TYR A 211 -17.42 12.59 -0.49
CA TYR A 211 -18.49 13.05 0.39
C TYR A 211 -17.95 13.69 1.68
N VAL A 212 -16.99 13.03 2.33
CA VAL A 212 -16.33 13.54 3.55
C VAL A 212 -15.62 14.85 3.26
N PHE A 213 -14.88 14.93 2.16
CA PHE A 213 -14.15 16.16 1.81
C PHE A 213 -15.10 17.30 1.42
N SER A 214 -16.21 17.01 0.76
CA SER A 214 -17.21 18.02 0.37
C SER A 214 -17.90 18.66 1.58
N ASN A 215 -18.11 17.89 2.65
CA ASN A 215 -18.75 18.40 3.87
C ASN A 215 -17.76 18.93 4.91
N LYS A 216 -16.45 18.81 4.68
CA LYS A 216 -15.46 19.35 5.62
C LYS A 216 -15.43 20.88 5.56
N GLU A 217 -15.58 21.49 6.73
CA GLU A 217 -15.33 22.91 6.95
C GLU A 217 -13.83 23.22 6.80
N ILE A 218 -13.53 24.35 6.17
CA ILE A 218 -12.17 24.75 5.85
C ILE A 218 -11.89 26.03 6.62
N ASN A 219 -11.44 25.84 7.86
CA ASN A 219 -11.25 26.89 8.85
C ASN A 219 -9.90 27.56 8.79
#